data_AF-E6VPB2-F1
#
_entry.id   AF-E6VPB2-F1
#
_cell.length_a   1.000
_cell.length_b   1.000
_cell.length_c   1.000
_cell.angle_alpha   90.00
_cell.angle_beta   90.00
_cell.angle_gamma   90.00
#
_symmetry.space_group_name_H-M   'P 1'
#
loop_
_entity.id
_entity.type
_entity.pdbx_description
1 polymer ?
#
loop_
_entity_poly.entity_id
_entity_poly.type
_entity_poly.pdbx_seq_one_letter_code
_entity_poly.pdbx_strand_id
1 'polypeptide(L)'
;MKSKFLLAAAALVILTAPSLATEQIYRPVSPTFNGNPLNGNFLLSTAQAQGMGAKSGSNNTPDLSGLSSALSNIGSGSSVIVIGGTPTTASTSP
;
A
#
# COMPACT_ATOMS: atom_id res chain seq x y z
N MET A 1 66.79 7.67 -8.16
CA MET A 1 66.07 7.01 -9.29
C MET A 1 65.61 5.60 -8.93
N LYS A 2 66.43 4.80 -8.22
CA LYS A 2 66.13 3.41 -7.81
C LYS A 2 64.89 3.25 -6.91
N SER A 3 64.68 4.16 -5.95
CA SER A 3 63.53 4.11 -5.02
C SER A 3 62.17 4.34 -5.71
N LYS A 4 62.12 5.25 -6.69
CA LYS A 4 60.91 5.51 -7.50
C LYS A 4 60.55 4.31 -8.37
N PHE A 5 61.56 3.62 -8.88
CA PHE A 5 61.39 2.41 -9.68
C PHE A 5 60.87 1.24 -8.85
N LEU A 6 61.37 1.07 -7.62
CA LEU A 6 60.86 0.09 -6.66
C LEU A 6 59.40 0.37 -6.27
N LEU A 7 59.04 1.63 -6.02
CA LEU A 7 57.67 2.02 -5.70
C LEU A 7 56.71 1.74 -6.87
N ALA A 8 57.14 2.05 -8.10
CA ALA A 8 56.35 1.78 -9.31
C ALA A 8 56.15 0.27 -9.55
N ALA A 9 57.19 -0.53 -9.33
CA ALA A 9 57.10 -2.00 -9.44
C ALA A 9 56.15 -2.59 -8.38
N ALA A 10 56.20 -2.11 -7.13
CA ALA A 10 55.31 -2.55 -6.07
C ALA A 10 53.84 -2.18 -6.35
N ALA A 11 53.58 -0.97 -6.86
CA ALA A 11 52.24 -0.53 -7.24
C ALA A 11 51.67 -1.36 -8.39
N LEU A 12 52.52 -1.74 -9.37
CA LEU A 12 52.11 -2.59 -10.47
C LEU A 12 51.68 -3.97 -9.98
N VAL A 13 52.43 -4.60 -9.08
CA VAL A 13 52.12 -5.92 -8.50
C VAL A 13 50.77 -5.92 -7.77
N ILE A 14 50.46 -4.87 -7.01
CA ILE A 14 49.18 -4.76 -6.29
C ILE A 14 48.01 -4.63 -7.26
N LEU A 15 48.21 -3.95 -8.41
CA LEU A 15 47.16 -3.73 -9.40
C LEU A 15 46.82 -5.00 -10.22
N THR A 16 47.74 -5.97 -10.30
CA THR A 16 47.51 -7.24 -11.00
C THR A 16 47.01 -8.36 -10.08
N ALA A 17 46.79 -8.08 -8.79
CA ALA A 17 46.29 -9.08 -7.86
C ALA A 17 44.93 -9.61 -8.35
N PRO A 18 44.75 -10.95 -8.43
CA PRO A 18 43.47 -11.51 -8.85
C PRO A 18 42.37 -11.07 -7.88
N SER A 19 41.24 -10.61 -8.41
CA SER A 19 40.07 -10.28 -7.61
C SER A 19 39.32 -11.57 -7.27
N LEU A 20 39.43 -12.03 -6.02
CA LEU A 20 38.72 -13.19 -5.51
C LEU A 20 37.28 -12.75 -5.19
N ALA A 21 36.39 -12.82 -6.18
CA ALA A 21 34.95 -12.65 -5.97
C ALA A 21 34.28 -14.02 -5.84
N THR A 22 33.43 -14.19 -4.82
CA THR A 22 32.57 -15.37 -4.69
C THR A 22 31.30 -15.18 -5.52
N GLU A 23 30.59 -16.27 -5.79
CA GLU A 23 29.32 -16.21 -6.50
C GLU A 23 28.30 -15.42 -5.68
N GLN A 24 27.72 -14.39 -6.28
CA GLN A 24 26.59 -13.68 -5.70
C GLN A 24 25.30 -14.33 -6.19
N ILE A 25 24.77 -15.28 -5.41
CA ILE A 25 23.49 -15.94 -5.71
C ILE A 25 22.35 -15.01 -5.30
N TYR A 26 21.53 -14.57 -6.27
CA TYR A 26 20.30 -13.84 -5.96
C TYR A 26 19.27 -14.78 -5.31
N ARG A 27 18.81 -14.40 -4.14
CA ARG A 27 17.70 -15.05 -3.44
C ARG A 27 16.62 -14.01 -3.19
N PRO A 28 15.39 -14.23 -3.68
CA PRO A 28 14.29 -13.33 -3.38
C PRO A 28 14.12 -13.15 -1.88
N VAL A 29 13.90 -11.91 -1.43
CA VAL A 29 13.72 -11.61 -0.01
C VAL A 29 12.33 -12.00 0.48
N SER A 30 11.34 -11.98 -0.41
CA SER A 30 9.95 -12.33 -0.10
C SER A 30 9.74 -13.84 -0.11
N PRO A 31 9.06 -14.41 0.90
CA PRO A 31 8.67 -15.82 0.91
C PRO A 31 7.84 -16.24 -0.32
N THR A 32 7.07 -15.32 -0.92
CA THR A 32 6.19 -15.59 -2.06
C THR A 32 6.94 -16.00 -3.33
N PHE A 33 8.23 -15.68 -3.41
CA PHE A 33 9.10 -16.01 -4.54
C PHE A 33 10.15 -17.05 -4.15
N ASN A 34 9.83 -17.97 -3.24
CA ASN A 34 10.76 -18.98 -2.72
C ASN A 34 11.97 -18.38 -1.98
N GLY A 35 11.75 -17.23 -1.33
CA GLY A 35 12.70 -16.59 -0.42
C GLY A 35 12.72 -17.20 0.98
N ASN A 36 13.42 -16.56 1.91
CA ASN A 36 13.48 -17.03 3.30
C ASN A 36 12.10 -16.92 3.98
N PRO A 37 11.46 -18.03 4.42
CA PRO A 37 10.14 -17.98 5.06
C PRO A 37 10.13 -17.22 6.40
N LEU A 38 11.28 -17.12 7.07
CA LEU A 38 11.41 -16.37 8.34
C LEU A 38 11.20 -14.86 8.16
N ASN A 39 11.37 -14.33 6.94
CA ASN A 39 11.15 -12.92 6.65
C ASN A 39 9.67 -12.53 6.56
N GLY A 40 8.75 -13.50 6.48
CA GLY A 40 7.34 -13.24 6.23
C GLY A 40 6.68 -12.32 7.24
N ASN A 41 6.89 -12.59 8.54
CA ASN A 41 6.27 -11.81 9.61
C ASN A 41 6.79 -10.35 9.66
N PHE A 42 8.10 -10.18 9.44
CA PHE A 42 8.73 -8.86 9.37
C PHE A 42 8.22 -8.03 8.18
N LEU A 43 8.22 -8.63 6.98
CA LEU A 43 7.77 -7.95 5.76
C LEU A 43 6.27 -7.58 5.85
N LEU A 44 5.43 -8.47 6.38
CA LEU A 44 4.01 -8.21 6.56
C LEU A 44 3.75 -7.10 7.58
N SER A 45 4.39 -7.15 8.75
CA SER A 45 4.26 -6.12 9.78
C SER A 45 4.72 -4.75 9.28
N THR A 46 5.83 -4.71 8.52
CA THR A 46 6.34 -3.48 7.91
C THR A 46 5.34 -2.91 6.89
N ALA A 47 4.76 -3.76 6.05
CA ALA A 47 3.76 -3.34 5.07
C ALA A 47 2.49 -2.76 5.74
N GLN A 48 2.04 -3.38 6.84
CA GLN A 48 0.89 -2.89 7.61
C GLN A 48 1.19 -1.55 8.29
N ALA A 49 2.37 -1.39 8.89
CA ALA A 49 2.78 -0.16 9.56
C ALA A 49 2.90 1.02 8.57
N GLN A 50 3.35 0.76 7.34
CA GLN A 50 3.43 1.79 6.29
C GLN A 50 2.06 2.10 5.67
N GLY A 51 1.08 1.19 5.78
CA GLY A 51 -0.34 1.47 5.55
C GLY A 51 -0.72 1.90 4.13
N MET A 52 0.18 1.83 3.14
CA MET A 52 -0.06 2.32 1.78
C MET A 52 -1.22 1.59 1.07
N GLY A 53 -1.50 0.33 1.44
CA GLY A 53 -2.66 -0.43 0.95
C GLY A 53 -3.92 -0.30 1.81
N ALA A 54 -3.77 -0.07 3.13
CA ALA A 54 -4.89 0.00 4.06
C ALA A 54 -5.68 1.31 3.94
N LYS A 55 -5.02 2.41 3.56
CA LYS A 55 -5.69 3.71 3.37
C LYS A 55 -6.71 3.70 2.21
N SER A 56 -6.56 2.79 1.24
CA SER A 56 -7.50 2.65 0.11
C SER A 56 -8.83 1.98 0.53
N GLY A 57 -8.83 1.21 1.62
CA GLY A 57 -10.00 0.44 2.06
C GLY A 57 -10.51 0.73 3.47
N SER A 58 -9.76 1.45 4.31
CA SER A 58 -10.23 1.81 5.67
C SER A 58 -11.09 3.08 5.71
N ASN A 59 -11.29 3.75 4.56
CA ASN A 59 -12.26 4.82 4.38
C ASN A 59 -13.60 4.31 3.78
N ASN A 60 -13.84 2.99 3.84
CA ASN A 60 -15.04 2.34 3.30
C ASN A 60 -16.32 2.55 4.12
N THR A 61 -16.37 3.48 5.07
CA THR A 61 -17.67 4.02 5.49
C THR A 61 -18.15 4.90 4.34
N PRO A 62 -19.22 4.53 3.62
CA PRO A 62 -19.78 5.40 2.59
C PRO A 62 -20.08 6.74 3.25
N ASP A 63 -19.67 7.83 2.61
CA ASP A 63 -19.99 9.17 3.10
C ASP A 63 -21.51 9.37 3.01
N LEU A 64 -22.18 9.33 4.17
CA LEU A 64 -23.63 9.50 4.30
C LEU A 64 -24.02 10.96 4.59
N SER A 65 -23.07 11.91 4.58
CA SER A 65 -23.35 13.32 4.90
C SER A 65 -24.42 13.93 3.99
N GLY A 66 -24.40 13.58 2.70
CA GLY A 66 -25.37 14.01 1.70
C GLY A 66 -26.79 13.46 1.90
N LEU A 67 -26.96 12.38 2.68
CA LEU A 67 -28.27 11.79 2.95
C LEU A 67 -29.11 12.67 3.89
N SER A 68 -28.46 13.37 4.84
CA SER A 68 -29.16 14.27 5.77
C SER A 68 -29.81 15.45 5.04
N SER A 69 -29.09 16.05 4.08
CA SER A 69 -29.58 17.15 3.24
C SER A 69 -30.69 16.70 2.30
N ALA A 70 -30.54 15.51 1.71
CA ALA A 70 -31.59 14.92 0.87
C ALA A 70 -32.87 14.64 1.67
N LEU A 71 -32.73 14.18 2.92
CA LEU A 71 -33.86 13.91 3.81
C LEU A 71 -34.53 15.19 4.33
N SER A 72 -33.76 16.22 4.66
CA SER A 72 -34.29 17.53 5.10
C SER A 72 -35.19 18.18 4.05
N ASN A 73 -34.83 18.03 2.76
CA ASN A 73 -35.62 18.52 1.64
C ASN A 73 -36.90 17.71 1.38
N ILE A 74 -36.97 16.46 1.83
CA ILE A 74 -38.18 15.63 1.70
C ILE A 74 -39.14 15.83 2.89
N GLY A 75 -38.60 16.08 4.10
CA GLY A 75 -39.37 16.25 5.33
C GLY A 75 -40.13 17.57 5.43
N SER A 76 -39.84 18.55 4.56
CA SER A 76 -40.32 19.93 4.72
C SER A 76 -41.38 20.38 3.70
N GLY A 77 -41.95 19.49 2.88
CA GLY A 77 -43.20 19.82 2.16
C GLY A 77 -43.38 19.42 0.70
N SER A 78 -42.76 18.33 0.22
CA SER A 78 -43.08 17.79 -1.11
C SER A 78 -43.87 16.49 -1.00
N SER A 79 -45.05 16.47 -1.62
CA SER A 79 -45.86 15.27 -1.82
C SER A 79 -45.00 14.15 -2.44
N VAL A 80 -44.81 13.07 -1.72
CA VAL A 80 -44.09 11.88 -2.20
C VAL A 80 -44.97 11.21 -3.26
N ILE A 81 -44.66 11.42 -4.55
CA ILE A 81 -45.23 10.61 -5.62
C ILE A 81 -44.49 9.27 -5.61
N VAL A 82 -45.10 8.26 -4.97
CA VAL A 82 -44.64 6.87 -5.06
C VAL A 82 -44.97 6.36 -6.46
N ILE A 83 -44.04 6.45 -7.40
CA ILE A 83 -44.19 5.83 -8.73
C ILE A 83 -44.08 4.31 -8.52
N GLY A 84 -45.23 3.66 -8.28
CA GLY A 84 -45.36 2.20 -8.19
C GLY A 84 -46.12 1.66 -6.97
N GLY A 85 -46.59 2.50 -6.05
CA GLY A 85 -47.33 2.07 -4.85
C GLY A 85 -48.74 2.65 -4.81
N THR A 86 -49.74 1.83 -4.52
CA THR A 86 -51.15 2.25 -4.39
C THR A 86 -51.30 3.30 -3.28
N PRO A 87 -52.04 4.40 -3.51
CA PRO A 87 -52.16 5.46 -2.52
C PRO A 87 -53.09 5.00 -1.38
N THR A 88 -52.58 4.97 -0.15
CA THR A 88 -53.41 4.86 1.06
C THR A 88 -53.58 6.24 1.67
N THR A 89 -54.82 6.73 1.69
CA THR A 89 -55.20 7.96 2.37
C THR A 89 -55.16 7.73 3.89
N ALA A 90 -54.45 8.60 4.61
CA ALA A 90 -54.44 8.60 6.06
C ALA A 90 -55.84 9.00 6.56
N SER A 91 -56.52 8.07 7.22
CA SER A 91 -57.79 8.29 7.90
C SER A 91 -57.53 9.13 9.16
N THR A 92 -57.93 10.40 9.13
CA THR A 92 -58.15 11.21 10.32
C THR A 92 -59.52 10.85 10.91
N SER A 93 -59.53 10.32 12.13
CA SER A 93 -60.71 10.27 12.98
C SER A 93 -60.47 11.08 14.26
N PRO A 94 -61.53 11.67 14.83
CA PRO A 94 -61.50 12.91 15.61
C PRO A 94 -60.91 12.80 17.02
#